data_AF-A0A957KHL4-F1
#
_entry.id   AF-A0A957KHL4-F1
#
_cell.length_a   1.000
_cell.length_b   1.000
_cell.length_c   1.000
_cell.angle_alpha   90.00
_cell.angle_beta   90.00
_cell.angle_gamma   90.00
#
_symmetry.space_group_name_H-M   'P 1'
#
loop_
_entity.id
_entity.type
_entity.pdbx_description
1 polymer ?
#
loop_
_entity_poly.entity_id
_entity_poly.type
_entity_poly.pdbx_seq_one_letter_code
_entity_poly.pdbx_strand_id
1 'polypeptide(L)'
;KLSIYVILPADRLSTFDRWLRLIISIAIIENARNIDVEPKHPVLFLLDEMAALGRLKPVETAFGLMAGFGMQLWGIVQDLSQLERIYGKGWETFVGNSGVLQYFGSRDKMTAEYFSALCGTKTAKTIAGQIKHVLLGGIEEPGSYSETGRPLFMPDELMVMKADRQLLLVETNYPIVGKRVAWFDDPVLKKLGRNLKG
;
A
#
# COMPACT_ATOMS: atom_id res chain seq x y z
N LYS A 1 23.04 -11.48 9.90
CA LYS A 1 21.62 -11.10 9.77
C LYS A 1 20.79 -12.33 10.07
N LEU A 2 19.81 -12.23 10.97
CA LEU A 2 18.90 -13.32 11.32
C LEU A 2 17.55 -13.04 10.68
N SER A 3 16.93 -14.05 10.08
CA SER A 3 15.58 -13.98 9.53
C SER A 3 14.80 -15.18 10.04
N ILE A 4 13.63 -14.93 10.61
CA ILE A 4 12.74 -15.95 11.17
C ILE A 4 11.53 -16.05 10.26
N TYR A 5 11.26 -17.25 9.74
CA TYR A 5 10.13 -17.51 8.87
C TYR A 5 9.12 -18.40 9.61
N VAL A 6 7.90 -17.91 9.78
CA VAL A 6 6.77 -18.69 10.30
C VAL A 6 5.90 -19.06 9.12
N ILE A 7 5.98 -20.31 8.69
CA ILE A 7 5.26 -20.82 7.52
C ILE A 7 4.11 -21.68 8.02
N LEU A 8 2.88 -21.28 7.68
CA LEU A 8 1.68 -22.04 7.97
C LEU A 8 0.99 -22.43 6.66
N PRO A 9 0.52 -23.69 6.52
CA PRO A 9 -0.33 -24.08 5.40
C PRO A 9 -1.60 -23.23 5.35
N ALA A 10 -2.01 -22.83 4.14
CA ALA A 10 -3.16 -21.94 3.94
C ALA A 10 -4.47 -22.53 4.52
N ASP A 11 -4.64 -23.85 4.45
CA ASP A 11 -5.77 -24.59 5.01
C ASP A 11 -5.80 -24.58 6.55
N ARG A 12 -4.70 -24.20 7.20
CA ARG A 12 -4.54 -24.19 8.65
C ARG A 12 -4.41 -22.80 9.25
N LEU A 13 -4.40 -21.74 8.44
CA LEU A 13 -4.28 -20.36 8.92
C LEU A 13 -5.38 -20.01 9.93
N SER A 14 -6.63 -20.38 9.66
CA SER A 14 -7.75 -20.15 10.57
C SER A 14 -7.67 -20.96 11.86
N THR A 15 -6.96 -22.10 11.85
CA THR A 15 -6.81 -22.96 13.03
C THR A 15 -5.70 -22.44 13.95
N PHE A 16 -4.64 -21.89 13.37
CA PHE A 16 -3.46 -21.40 14.10
C PHE A 16 -3.43 -19.89 14.26
N ASP A 17 -4.50 -19.18 13.89
CA ASP A 17 -4.64 -17.72 13.97
C ASP A 17 -4.29 -17.18 15.37
N ARG A 18 -4.81 -17.82 16.42
CA ARG A 18 -4.57 -17.47 17.83
C ARG A 18 -3.12 -17.69 18.23
N TRP A 19 -2.51 -18.79 17.79
CA TRP A 19 -1.10 -19.08 18.07
C TRP A 19 -0.18 -18.10 17.35
N LEU A 20 -0.43 -17.84 16.06
CA LEU A 20 0.34 -16.90 15.27
C LEU A 20 0.25 -15.49 15.85
N ARG A 21 -0.97 -15.07 16.23
CA ARG A 21 -1.23 -13.82 16.95
C ARG A 21 -0.44 -13.73 18.25
N LEU A 22 -0.37 -14.80 19.03
CA LEU A 22 0.39 -14.83 20.28
C LEU A 22 1.89 -14.64 20.02
N ILE A 23 2.45 -15.40 19.09
CA ILE A 23 3.88 -15.32 18.74
C ILE A 23 4.26 -13.91 18.26
N ILE A 24 3.46 -13.33 17.36
CA ILE A 24 3.71 -11.97 16.85
C ILE A 24 3.56 -10.94 17.96
N SER A 25 2.54 -11.08 18.81
CA SER A 25 2.33 -10.14 19.93
C SER A 25 3.50 -10.19 20.92
N ILE A 26 3.99 -11.38 21.27
CA ILE A 26 5.16 -11.53 22.15
C ILE A 26 6.39 -10.92 21.49
N ALA A 27 6.66 -11.23 20.22
CA ALA A 27 7.82 -10.69 19.52
C ALA A 27 7.80 -9.15 19.46
N ILE A 28 6.62 -8.54 19.26
CA ILE A 28 6.47 -7.08 19.24
C ILE A 28 6.65 -6.49 20.64
N ILE A 29 6.04 -7.08 21.67
CA ILE A 29 6.12 -6.58 23.05
C ILE A 29 7.53 -6.70 23.60
N GLU A 30 8.21 -7.83 23.38
CA GLU A 30 9.56 -8.04 23.90
C GLU A 30 10.60 -7.18 23.18
N ASN A 31 10.43 -6.94 21.88
CA ASN A 31 11.26 -5.95 21.16
C ASN A 31 11.00 -4.53 21.66
N ALA A 32 9.74 -4.17 21.92
CA ALA A 32 9.40 -2.85 22.48
C ALA A 32 9.87 -2.65 23.93
N ARG A 33 10.16 -3.72 24.68
CA ARG A 33 10.68 -3.66 26.06
C ARG A 33 12.19 -3.56 26.13
N ASN A 34 12.91 -4.24 25.24
CA ASN A 34 14.38 -4.28 25.22
C ASN A 34 15.01 -3.06 24.54
N ILE A 35 14.53 -1.85 24.85
CA ILE A 35 15.01 -0.58 24.27
C ILE A 35 16.47 -0.29 24.66
N ASP A 36 16.96 -0.88 25.76
CA ASP A 36 18.32 -0.67 26.28
C ASP A 36 19.43 -1.01 25.28
N VAL A 37 19.14 -1.83 24.26
CA VAL A 37 20.04 -2.13 23.16
C VAL A 37 19.35 -1.79 21.84
N GLU A 38 19.49 -0.53 21.41
CA GLU A 38 18.98 -0.12 20.11
C GLU A 38 19.65 -0.95 19.00
N PRO A 39 18.86 -1.71 18.20
CA PRO A 39 19.44 -2.56 17.18
C PRO A 39 20.01 -1.68 16.06
N LYS A 40 21.22 -2.01 15.60
CA LYS A 40 21.89 -1.30 14.48
C LYS A 40 21.03 -1.17 13.22
N HIS A 41 20.09 -2.11 13.02
CA HIS A 41 19.13 -2.08 11.94
C HIS A 41 17.74 -2.38 12.49
N PRO A 42 16.69 -1.72 11.96
CA PRO A 42 15.34 -1.96 12.44
C PRO A 42 14.88 -3.39 12.15
N VAL A 43 14.10 -3.95 13.07
CA VAL A 43 13.50 -5.28 12.92
C VAL A 43 12.23 -5.16 12.08
N LEU A 44 12.23 -5.80 10.90
CA LEU A 44 11.07 -5.83 10.00
C LEU A 44 10.16 -7.03 10.29
N PHE A 45 8.90 -6.73 10.57
CA PHE A 45 7.80 -7.69 10.60
C PHE A 45 7.07 -7.64 9.27
N LEU A 46 7.12 -8.73 8.50
CA LEU A 46 6.40 -8.87 7.23
C LEU A 46 5.23 -9.83 7.41
N LEU A 47 4.00 -9.35 7.18
CA LEU A 47 2.78 -10.11 7.41
C LEU A 47 1.97 -10.20 6.11
N ASP A 48 2.01 -11.36 5.45
CA ASP A 48 1.39 -11.58 4.12
C ASP A 48 -0.15 -11.56 4.13
N GLU A 49 -0.76 -11.86 5.27
CA GLU A 49 -2.20 -11.75 5.48
C GLU A 49 -2.44 -11.19 6.89
N MET A 50 -2.29 -9.87 7.03
CA MET A 50 -2.44 -9.20 8.32
C MET A 50 -3.85 -9.41 8.91
N ALA A 51 -4.86 -9.57 8.04
CA ALA A 51 -6.22 -9.76 8.49
C ALA A 51 -6.46 -11.08 9.24
N ALA A 52 -5.67 -12.12 8.93
CA ALA A 52 -5.75 -13.40 9.62
C ALA A 52 -5.39 -13.31 11.11
N LEU A 53 -4.64 -12.27 11.51
CA LEU A 53 -4.27 -12.03 12.90
C LEU A 53 -5.38 -11.34 13.70
N GLY A 54 -6.40 -10.81 13.01
CA GLY A 54 -7.41 -9.95 13.59
C GLY A 54 -6.81 -8.69 14.23
N ARG A 55 -7.58 -8.07 15.13
CA ARG A 55 -7.18 -6.81 15.76
C ARG A 55 -6.04 -7.03 16.75
N LEU A 56 -4.85 -6.58 16.40
CA LEU A 56 -3.69 -6.60 17.28
C LEU A 56 -3.62 -5.32 18.11
N LYS A 57 -4.19 -5.34 19.32
CA LYS A 57 -4.16 -4.19 20.25
C LYS A 57 -2.74 -3.68 20.54
N PRO A 58 -1.72 -4.53 20.75
CA PRO A 58 -0.34 -4.06 20.90
C PRO A 58 0.17 -3.35 19.65
N VAL A 59 -0.19 -3.82 18.44
CA VAL A 59 0.19 -3.14 17.20
C VAL A 59 -0.49 -1.80 17.11
N GLU A 60 -1.79 -1.68 17.39
CA GLU A 60 -2.50 -0.40 17.34
C GLU A 60 -1.91 0.65 18.29
N THR A 61 -1.54 0.26 19.51
CA THR A 61 -0.89 1.15 20.48
C THR A 61 0.57 1.42 20.14
N ALA A 62 1.30 0.41 19.65
CA ALA A 62 2.72 0.52 19.36
C ALA A 62 3.00 1.10 17.97
N PHE A 63 2.07 1.11 17.01
CA PHE A 63 2.36 1.50 15.62
C PHE A 63 2.95 2.92 15.53
N GLY A 64 2.44 3.86 16.33
CA GLY A 64 3.01 5.21 16.43
C GLY A 64 4.37 5.28 17.15
N LEU A 65 4.74 4.26 17.90
CA LEU A 65 5.98 4.17 18.69
C LEU A 65 7.01 3.18 18.09
N MET A 66 6.60 2.32 17.15
CA MET A 66 7.43 1.26 16.55
C MET A 66 8.67 1.83 15.87
N ALA A 67 8.52 2.98 15.20
CA ALA A 67 9.65 3.70 14.62
C ALA A 67 10.71 4.08 15.67
N GLY A 68 10.28 4.48 16.88
CA GLY A 68 11.16 4.81 18.00
C GLY A 68 11.79 3.60 18.69
N PHE A 69 11.25 2.40 18.48
CA PHE A 69 11.79 1.14 19.02
C PHE A 69 12.65 0.38 18.00
N GLY A 70 13.01 1.00 16.87
CA GLY A 70 13.76 0.33 15.82
C GLY A 70 12.98 -0.83 15.21
N MET A 71 11.67 -0.69 15.05
CA MET A 71 10.79 -1.72 14.47
C MET A 71 10.05 -1.17 13.24
N GLN A 72 9.84 -2.05 12.26
CA GLN A 72 9.05 -1.77 11.08
C GLN A 72 8.01 -2.86 10.88
N LEU A 73 6.78 -2.47 10.53
CA LEU A 73 5.70 -3.39 10.20
C LEU A 73 5.28 -3.18 8.75
N TRP A 74 5.37 -4.25 7.96
CA TRP A 74 4.86 -4.31 6.60
C TRP A 74 3.72 -5.33 6.55
N GLY A 75 2.50 -4.83 6.73
CA GLY A 75 1.28 -5.61 6.63
C GLY A 75 0.73 -5.62 5.21
N ILE A 76 0.38 -6.80 4.72
CA ILE A 76 -0.32 -6.99 3.44
C ILE A 76 -1.78 -7.32 3.77
N VAL A 77 -2.68 -6.62 3.09
CA VAL A 77 -4.14 -6.78 3.19
C VAL A 77 -4.75 -6.83 1.80
N GLN A 78 -5.92 -7.43 1.66
CA GLN A 78 -6.59 -7.57 0.35
C GLN A 78 -7.17 -6.24 -0.13
N ASP A 79 -7.81 -5.51 0.78
CA ASP A 79 -8.43 -4.22 0.54
C ASP A 79 -8.59 -3.44 1.86
N LEU A 80 -8.89 -2.15 1.76
CA LEU A 80 -9.14 -1.29 2.92
C LEU A 80 -10.43 -1.65 3.64
N SER A 81 -11.44 -2.21 2.96
CA SER A 81 -12.67 -2.68 3.61
C SER A 81 -12.40 -3.82 4.61
N GLN A 82 -11.47 -4.72 4.31
CA GLN A 82 -11.02 -5.75 5.23
C GLN A 82 -10.33 -5.14 6.45
N LEU A 83 -9.49 -4.13 6.24
CA LEU A 83 -8.81 -3.42 7.33
C LEU A 83 -9.82 -2.65 8.21
N GLU A 84 -10.81 -2.00 7.60
CA GLU A 84 -11.90 -1.31 8.30
C GLU A 84 -12.73 -2.27 9.16
N ARG A 85 -13.07 -3.46 8.66
CA ARG A 85 -13.79 -4.48 9.45
C ARG A 85 -13.03 -4.89 10.72
N ILE A 86 -11.71 -4.91 10.68
CA ILE A 86 -10.87 -5.38 11.80
C ILE A 86 -10.59 -4.27 12.80
N TYR A 87 -10.23 -3.09 12.31
CA TYR A 87 -9.77 -1.97 13.15
C TYR A 87 -10.84 -0.90 13.39
N GLY A 88 -12.01 -1.01 12.74
CA GLY A 88 -13.00 0.06 12.73
C GLY A 88 -12.35 1.36 12.28
N LYS A 89 -12.78 2.50 12.83
CA LYS A 89 -12.21 3.82 12.49
C LYS A 89 -10.69 3.98 12.72
N GLY A 90 -10.05 3.08 13.47
CA GLY A 90 -8.60 3.11 13.68
C GLY A 90 -7.77 2.74 12.46
N TRP A 91 -8.38 2.18 11.40
CA TRP A 91 -7.68 1.80 10.17
C TRP A 91 -7.05 3.01 9.46
N GLU A 92 -7.71 4.17 9.48
CA GLU A 92 -7.20 5.40 8.84
C GLU A 92 -5.91 5.86 9.52
N THR A 93 -5.85 5.80 10.85
CA THR A 93 -4.64 6.13 11.62
C THR A 93 -3.50 5.18 11.31
N PHE A 94 -3.79 3.90 11.09
CA PHE A 94 -2.78 2.90 10.69
C PHE A 94 -2.17 3.26 9.33
N VAL A 95 -3.02 3.61 8.36
CA VAL A 95 -2.58 4.01 7.02
C VAL A 95 -1.86 5.36 7.04
N GLY A 96 -2.36 6.33 7.80
CA GLY A 96 -1.77 7.67 7.91
C GLY A 96 -0.40 7.71 8.59
N ASN A 97 -0.13 6.77 9.52
CA ASN A 97 1.19 6.63 10.16
C ASN A 97 2.17 5.75 9.36
N SER A 98 1.74 5.20 8.22
CA SER A 98 2.60 4.34 7.40
C SER A 98 3.54 5.20 6.54
N GLY A 99 4.86 5.03 6.71
CA GLY A 99 5.84 5.75 5.88
C GLY A 99 5.86 5.32 4.41
N VAL A 100 5.31 4.14 4.10
CA VAL A 100 5.15 3.64 2.73
C VAL A 100 3.79 2.95 2.60
N LEU A 101 3.03 3.31 1.56
CA LEU A 101 1.85 2.59 1.11
C LEU A 101 2.11 2.01 -0.28
N GLN A 102 1.78 0.74 -0.44
CA GLN A 102 1.96 0.01 -1.69
C GLN A 102 0.62 -0.54 -2.15
N TYR A 103 0.23 -0.17 -3.37
CA TYR A 103 -1.01 -0.59 -3.99
C TYR A 103 -0.75 -1.43 -5.23
N PHE A 104 -1.38 -2.59 -5.30
CA PHE A 104 -1.20 -3.58 -6.37
C PHE A 104 -2.36 -3.66 -7.36
N GLY A 105 -3.34 -2.76 -7.24
CA GLY A 105 -4.66 -2.91 -7.86
C GLY A 105 -5.62 -3.66 -6.92
N SER A 106 -6.83 -3.13 -6.79
CA SER A 106 -7.92 -3.73 -6.03
C SER A 106 -9.23 -3.52 -6.77
N ARG A 107 -10.13 -4.50 -6.68
CA ARG A 107 -11.51 -4.38 -7.20
C ARG A 107 -12.44 -3.67 -6.22
N ASP A 108 -11.96 -3.34 -5.04
CA ASP A 108 -12.73 -2.60 -4.05
C ASP A 108 -12.74 -1.09 -4.38
N LYS A 109 -13.94 -0.52 -4.44
CA LYS A 109 -14.17 0.88 -4.78
C LYS A 109 -13.63 1.81 -3.71
N MET A 110 -13.85 1.48 -2.43
CA MET A 110 -13.38 2.29 -1.30
C MET A 110 -11.85 2.43 -1.35
N THR A 111 -11.15 1.32 -1.59
CA THR A 111 -9.70 1.29 -1.74
C THR A 111 -9.25 2.15 -2.92
N ALA A 112 -9.86 2.00 -4.09
CA ALA A 112 -9.48 2.77 -5.28
C ALA A 112 -9.71 4.28 -5.12
N GLU A 113 -10.84 4.69 -4.54
CA GLU A 113 -11.14 6.09 -4.25
C GLU A 113 -10.15 6.68 -3.24
N TYR A 114 -9.82 5.92 -2.19
CA TYR A 114 -8.86 6.34 -1.18
C TYR A 114 -7.45 6.56 -1.77
N PHE A 115 -6.94 5.60 -2.54
CA PHE A 115 -5.63 5.75 -3.19
C PHE A 115 -5.61 6.84 -4.27
N SER A 116 -6.71 7.04 -4.99
CA SER A 116 -6.87 8.17 -5.92
C SER A 116 -6.77 9.51 -5.20
N ALA A 117 -7.45 9.65 -4.06
CA ALA A 117 -7.38 10.85 -3.23
C ALA A 117 -5.95 11.10 -2.68
N LEU A 118 -5.27 10.06 -2.21
CA LEU A 118 -3.88 10.17 -1.73
C LEU A 118 -2.89 10.57 -2.84
N CYS A 119 -3.16 10.22 -4.10
CA CYS A 119 -2.32 10.64 -5.23
C CYS A 119 -2.45 12.13 -5.56
N GLY A 120 -3.49 12.79 -5.07
CA GLY A 120 -3.81 14.17 -5.35
C GLY A 120 -4.33 14.42 -6.77
N THR A 121 -4.51 15.70 -7.10
CA THR A 121 -5.02 16.17 -8.38
C THR A 121 -3.90 16.77 -9.22
N LYS A 122 -3.91 16.48 -10.53
CA LYS A 122 -3.08 17.14 -11.53
C LYS A 122 -3.92 18.23 -12.20
N THR A 123 -3.41 19.45 -12.24
CA THR A 123 -4.03 20.51 -13.06
C THR A 123 -3.81 20.15 -14.53
N ALA A 124 -4.86 19.68 -15.20
CA ALA A 124 -4.84 19.45 -16.63
C ALA A 124 -5.30 20.74 -17.33
N LYS A 125 -4.43 21.33 -18.15
CA LYS A 125 -4.83 22.39 -19.08
C LYS A 125 -5.62 21.75 -20.22
N THR A 126 -6.94 21.88 -20.19
CA THR A 126 -7.81 21.43 -21.28
C THR A 126 -7.91 22.56 -22.28
N ILE A 127 -7.37 22.36 -23.49
CA ILE A 127 -7.64 23.26 -24.62
C ILE A 127 -9.01 22.87 -25.16
N ALA A 128 -10.02 23.68 -24.86
CA ALA A 128 -11.35 23.53 -25.45
C ALA A 128 -11.29 23.98 -26.92
N GLY A 129 -10.91 23.07 -27.81
CA GLY A 129 -11.04 23.28 -29.25
C GLY A 129 -12.51 23.21 -29.65
N GLN A 130 -13.21 24.36 -29.69
CA GLN A 130 -14.50 24.43 -30.35
C GLN A 130 -14.27 24.20 -31.86
N ILE A 131 -14.75 23.08 -32.41
CA ILE A 131 -14.90 22.92 -33.86
C ILE A 131 -16.05 23.84 -34.27
N LYS A 132 -15.74 25.11 -34.56
CA LYS A 132 -16.67 26.02 -35.24
C LYS A 132 -16.54 25.78 -36.75
N HIS A 133 -17.64 25.38 -37.38
CA HIS A 133 -17.81 25.46 -38.84
C HIS A 133 -17.53 26.91 -39.27
N VAL A 134 -16.42 27.15 -39.96
CA VAL A 134 -16.06 28.48 -40.50
C VAL A 134 -16.95 28.75 -41.71
N LEU A 135 -18.05 29.46 -41.50
CA LEU A 135 -18.78 30.16 -42.55
C LEU A 135 -18.31 31.62 -42.53
N LEU A 136 -17.56 31.97 -43.57
CA LEU A 136 -17.31 33.29 -44.16
C LEU A 136 -17.41 34.53 -43.24
N GLY A 137 -16.24 35.06 -42.85
CA GLY A 137 -16.09 36.46 -42.46
C GLY A 137 -15.70 36.70 -40.99
N GLY A 138 -14.39 36.86 -40.78
CA GLY A 138 -13.76 37.73 -39.77
C GLY A 138 -14.25 37.64 -38.33
N ILE A 139 -13.42 37.04 -37.47
CA ILE A 139 -12.87 37.53 -36.18
C ILE A 139 -12.11 36.34 -35.57
N GLU A 140 -10.80 36.47 -35.36
CA GLU A 140 -10.04 35.53 -34.52
C GLU A 140 -10.26 35.94 -33.05
N GLU A 141 -11.01 35.14 -32.29
CA GLU A 141 -11.15 35.30 -30.84
C GLU A 141 -10.05 34.49 -30.10
N PRO A 142 -9.52 34.99 -28.96
CA PRO A 142 -8.56 34.24 -28.15
C PRO A 142 -9.22 32.98 -27.58
N GLY A 143 -8.58 31.82 -27.75
CA GLY A 143 -9.07 30.55 -27.21
C GLY A 143 -9.24 30.59 -25.69
N SER A 144 -10.40 30.13 -25.21
CA SER A 144 -10.68 29.92 -23.79
C SER A 144 -9.87 28.72 -23.28
N TYR A 145 -8.95 28.97 -22.35
CA TYR A 145 -8.26 27.93 -21.60
C TYR A 145 -9.11 27.58 -20.38
N SER A 146 -9.61 26.34 -20.32
CA SER A 146 -10.24 25.82 -19.11
C SER A 146 -9.26 24.88 -18.41
N GLU A 147 -8.82 25.26 -17.21
CA GLU A 147 -8.08 24.36 -16.33
C GLU A 147 -9.09 23.53 -15.55
N THR A 148 -9.27 22.27 -15.95
CA THR A 148 -10.08 21.32 -15.17
C THR A 148 -9.13 20.44 -14.39
N GLY A 149 -9.16 20.53 -13.06
CA GLY A 149 -8.38 19.66 -12.18
C GLY A 149 -8.84 18.21 -12.34
N ARG A 150 -7.93 17.31 -12.74
CA ARG A 150 -8.20 15.87 -12.89
C ARG A 150 -7.38 15.11 -11.84
N PRO A 151 -7.95 14.16 -11.08
CA PRO A 151 -7.18 13.25 -10.23
C PRO A 151 -5.99 12.66 -10.99
N LEU A 152 -4.82 12.55 -10.33
CA LEU A 152 -3.62 12.02 -10.98
C LEU A 152 -3.84 10.59 -11.50
N PHE A 153 -4.57 9.79 -10.72
CA PHE A 153 -5.15 8.53 -11.13
C PHE A 153 -6.64 8.56 -10.81
N MET A 154 -7.47 8.20 -11.77
CA MET A 154 -8.89 8.00 -11.50
C MET A 154 -9.12 6.66 -10.77
N PRO A 155 -10.15 6.54 -9.92
CA PRO A 155 -10.43 5.29 -9.23
C PRO A 155 -10.65 4.10 -10.18
N ASP A 156 -11.31 4.31 -11.31
CA ASP A 156 -11.52 3.29 -12.35
C ASP A 156 -10.20 2.83 -12.99
N GLU A 157 -9.27 3.76 -13.25
CA GLU A 157 -7.91 3.45 -13.73
C GLU A 157 -7.13 2.59 -12.73
N LEU A 158 -7.29 2.86 -11.42
CA LEU A 158 -6.67 2.07 -10.35
C LEU A 158 -7.28 0.67 -10.24
N MET A 159 -8.60 0.54 -10.42
CA MET A 159 -9.30 -0.76 -10.37
C MET A 159 -8.91 -1.70 -11.52
N VAL A 160 -8.54 -1.15 -12.68
CA VAL A 160 -8.09 -1.92 -13.85
C VAL A 160 -6.55 -1.95 -13.99
N MET A 161 -5.82 -1.60 -12.93
CA MET A 161 -4.37 -1.61 -12.92
C MET A 161 -3.83 -2.98 -13.32
N LYS A 162 -2.86 -2.99 -14.24
CA LYS A 162 -2.23 -4.22 -14.73
C LYS A 162 -1.47 -4.91 -13.59
N ALA A 163 -1.49 -6.24 -13.58
CA ALA A 163 -0.86 -7.05 -12.52
C ALA A 163 0.66 -6.84 -12.39
N ASP A 164 1.33 -6.39 -13.46
CA ASP A 164 2.76 -6.05 -13.49
C ASP A 164 3.05 -4.62 -13.03
N ARG A 165 2.05 -3.87 -12.57
CA ARG A 165 2.18 -2.51 -12.05
C ARG A 165 1.93 -2.49 -10.55
N GLN A 166 2.49 -1.46 -9.92
CA GLN A 166 2.23 -1.09 -8.54
C GLN A 166 2.31 0.42 -8.41
N LEU A 167 1.62 0.95 -7.42
CA LEU A 167 1.71 2.33 -7.01
C LEU A 167 2.35 2.38 -5.62
N LEU A 168 3.40 3.18 -5.48
CA LEU A 168 4.12 3.40 -4.24
C LEU A 168 3.92 4.85 -3.81
N LEU A 169 3.37 5.03 -2.61
CA LEU A 169 3.31 6.31 -1.93
C LEU A 169 4.33 6.25 -0.80
N VAL A 170 5.43 6.97 -0.98
CA VAL A 170 6.47 7.11 0.04
C VAL A 170 6.29 8.48 0.66
N GLU A 171 6.40 8.57 1.98
CA GLU A 171 6.27 9.82 2.72
C GLU A 171 7.05 10.96 2.03
N THR A 172 6.43 12.14 1.93
CA THR A 172 6.97 13.36 1.30
C THR A 172 7.30 13.28 -0.20
N ASN A 173 6.99 12.18 -0.89
CA ASN A 173 7.28 12.03 -2.31
C ASN A 173 6.02 12.00 -3.18
N TYR A 174 6.18 12.36 -4.46
CA TYR A 174 5.13 12.14 -5.45
C TYR A 174 4.85 10.64 -5.62
N PRO A 175 3.61 10.25 -5.99
CA PRO A 175 3.28 8.86 -6.26
C PRO A 175 4.17 8.24 -7.33
N ILE A 176 4.77 7.09 -7.03
CA ILE A 176 5.70 6.37 -7.92
C ILE A 176 4.99 5.17 -8.52
N VAL A 177 4.92 5.10 -9.84
CA VAL A 177 4.42 3.91 -10.55
C VAL A 177 5.59 2.96 -10.80
N GLY A 178 5.59 1.83 -10.09
CA GLY A 178 6.58 0.78 -10.24
C GLY A 178 6.14 -0.32 -11.22
N LYS A 179 7.12 -1.00 -11.82
CA LYS A 179 6.90 -2.29 -12.50
C LYS A 179 7.26 -3.42 -11.53
N ARG A 180 6.41 -4.43 -11.46
CA ARG A 180 6.65 -5.65 -10.67
C ARG A 180 7.37 -6.66 -11.55
N VAL A 181 8.36 -7.30 -10.97
CA VAL A 181 9.09 -8.41 -11.60
C VAL A 181 8.84 -9.62 -10.73
N ALA A 182 8.35 -10.70 -11.33
CA ALA A 182 8.20 -11.95 -10.61
C ALA A 182 9.59 -12.50 -10.26
N TRP A 183 9.76 -12.99 -9.04
CA TRP A 183 11.08 -13.42 -8.55
C TRP A 183 11.73 -14.51 -9.44
N PHE A 184 10.92 -15.32 -10.12
CA PHE A 184 11.39 -16.38 -11.02
C PHE A 184 11.80 -15.87 -12.40
N ASP A 185 11.37 -14.67 -12.80
CA ASP A 185 11.76 -13.99 -14.04
C ASP A 185 13.03 -13.14 -13.85
N ASP A 186 13.35 -12.78 -12.60
CA ASP A 186 14.55 -12.02 -12.27
C ASP A 186 15.79 -12.95 -12.17
N PRO A 187 16.86 -12.73 -12.96
CA PRO A 187 18.04 -13.59 -12.96
C PRO A 187 18.80 -13.67 -11.63
N VAL A 188 18.66 -12.67 -10.77
CA VAL A 188 19.28 -12.59 -9.44
C VAL A 188 18.39 -13.27 -8.42
N LEU A 189 17.09 -12.96 -8.39
CA LEU A 189 16.16 -13.51 -7.41
C LEU A 189 15.84 -14.99 -7.66
N LYS A 190 15.84 -15.42 -8.93
CA LYS A 190 15.67 -16.82 -9.32
C LYS A 190 16.71 -17.74 -8.67
N LYS A 191 17.93 -17.24 -8.44
CA LYS A 191 18.99 -18.01 -7.76
C LYS A 191 18.75 -18.15 -6.25
N LEU A 192 17.91 -17.30 -5.67
CA LEU A 192 17.62 -17.25 -4.24
C LEU A 192 16.32 -17.98 -3.87
N GLY A 193 15.39 -18.13 -4.82
CA GLY A 193 14.10 -18.79 -4.58
C GLY A 193 14.14 -20.30 -4.80
N ARG A 194 13.54 -21.06 -3.88
CA ARG A 194 13.10 -22.44 -4.14
C ARG A 194 11.66 -22.40 -4.63
N ASN A 195 11.39 -22.97 -5.80
CA ASN A 195 10.03 -23.08 -6.29
C ASN A 195 9.30 -24.14 -5.45
N LEU A 196 8.39 -23.72 -4.56
CA LEU A 196 7.61 -24.65 -3.73
C LEU A 196 6.50 -25.37 -4.52
N LYS A 197 6.38 -25.09 -5.82
CA LYS A 197 5.43 -25.74 -6.74
C LYS A 197 6.09 -26.73 -7.72
N GLY A 198 7.30 -27.20 -7.46
CA GLY A 198 7.99 -28.21 -8.27
C GLY A 198 8.98 -29.02 -7.45
#